data_AF-A0A645GQU8-F1
#
_entry.id   AF-A0A645GQU8-F1
#
_cell.length_a   1.000
_cell.length_b   1.000
_cell.length_c   1.000
_cell.angle_alpha   90.00
_cell.angle_beta   90.00
_cell.angle_gamma   90.00
#
_symmetry.space_group_name_H-M   'P 1'
#
loop_
_entity.id
_entity.type
_entity.pdbx_description
1 polymer ?
#
loop_
_entity_poly.entity_id
_entity_poly.type
_entity_poly.pdbx_seq_one_letter_code
_entity_poly.pdbx_strand_id
1 'polypeptide(L)'
;MAEIHARTWYEEAEEIPFEQIEYKKTGKAFNTYAIEIIKKKYERNKKIPFEEYNKSHREMHLLNFGSYVFPIKLIITRYEELKPLDIRLNEDVAKARCEERLNARIKMQIPEDAVILGSKIEYFVNEKSVMGKIYVEALENIGTKAKIN
;
A
#
# COMPACT_ATOMS: atom_id res chain seq x y z
N MET A 1 9.45 -21.94 -31.09
CA MET A 1 8.33 -21.44 -30.26
C MET A 1 7.48 -20.58 -31.19
N ALA A 2 6.16 -20.79 -31.24
CA ALA A 2 5.29 -19.92 -32.02
C ALA A 2 4.85 -18.77 -31.11
N GLU A 3 5.20 -17.54 -31.48
CA GLU A 3 4.62 -16.35 -30.85
C GLU A 3 3.32 -16.04 -31.58
N ILE A 4 2.22 -15.94 -30.82
CA ILE A 4 0.92 -15.55 -31.36
C ILE A 4 0.60 -14.22 -30.71
N HIS A 5 0.76 -13.14 -31.47
CA HIS A 5 0.46 -11.80 -31.00
C HIS A 5 -1.04 -11.51 -31.20
N ALA A 6 -1.73 -11.11 -30.15
CA ALA A 6 -3.13 -10.70 -30.18
C ALA A 6 -3.30 -9.31 -29.57
N ARG A 7 -4.29 -8.58 -30.08
CA ARG A 7 -4.71 -7.30 -29.52
C ARG A 7 -5.66 -7.57 -28.36
N THR A 8 -5.35 -6.99 -27.20
CA THR A 8 -6.12 -7.10 -25.96
C THR A 8 -6.53 -5.71 -25.47
N TRP A 9 -7.60 -5.66 -24.68
CA TRP A 9 -8.13 -4.44 -24.10
C TRP A 9 -8.28 -4.61 -22.59
N TYR A 10 -7.82 -3.61 -21.85
CA TYR A 10 -7.94 -3.52 -20.41
C TYR A 10 -8.74 -2.27 -20.04
N GLU A 11 -9.54 -2.40 -19.00
CA GLU A 11 -10.30 -1.30 -18.43
C GLU A 11 -10.22 -1.31 -16.91
N GLU A 12 -10.21 -0.12 -16.33
CA GLU A 12 -10.37 0.06 -14.89
C GLU A 12 -11.13 1.37 -14.60
N ALA A 13 -11.81 1.42 -13.46
CA ALA A 13 -12.49 2.59 -12.96
C ALA A 13 -12.13 2.84 -11.48
N GLU A 14 -11.93 4.11 -11.13
CA GLU A 14 -11.63 4.53 -9.76
C GLU A 14 -12.40 5.82 -9.47
N GLU A 15 -13.02 5.87 -8.29
CA GLU A 15 -13.68 7.06 -7.78
C GLU A 15 -12.86 7.68 -6.65
N ILE A 16 -12.57 8.98 -6.77
CA ILE A 16 -11.86 9.77 -5.78
C ILE A 16 -12.83 10.80 -5.18
N PRO A 17 -13.28 10.63 -3.93
CA PRO A 17 -14.11 11.63 -3.26
C PRO A 17 -13.31 12.90 -2.97
N PHE A 18 -13.97 14.06 -3.04
CA PHE A 18 -13.35 15.34 -2.68
C PHE A 18 -13.09 15.45 -1.18
N GLU A 19 -14.04 15.02 -0.36
CA GLU A 19 -13.92 14.99 1.09
C GLU A 19 -13.16 13.74 1.51
N GLN A 20 -12.02 13.92 2.17
CA GLN A 20 -11.17 12.84 2.66
C GLN A 20 -10.64 13.16 4.05
N ILE A 21 -10.29 12.11 4.79
CA ILE A 21 -9.63 12.24 6.08
C ILE A 21 -8.15 11.90 5.86
N GLU A 22 -7.27 12.85 6.15
CA GLU A 22 -5.84 12.60 6.24
C GLU A 22 -5.40 12.51 7.70
N TYR A 23 -4.46 11.61 8.00
CA TYR A 23 -3.95 11.43 9.35
C TYR A 23 -2.61 12.13 9.50
N LYS A 24 -2.58 13.18 10.34
CA LYS A 24 -1.36 13.94 10.61
C LYS A 24 -0.72 13.50 11.92
N LYS A 25 0.60 13.30 11.89
CA LYS A 25 1.38 13.03 13.11
C LYS A 25 1.37 14.25 14.02
N THR A 26 1.03 14.04 15.29
CA THR A 26 1.03 15.14 16.28
C THR A 26 2.39 15.36 16.93
N GLY A 27 3.30 14.39 16.80
CA GLY A 27 4.59 14.34 17.48
C GLY A 27 4.53 13.71 18.88
N LYS A 28 3.35 13.45 19.43
CA LYS A 28 3.23 12.70 20.69
C LYS A 28 3.50 11.21 20.45
N ALA A 29 4.18 10.60 21.41
CA ALA A 29 4.45 9.18 21.38
C ALA A 29 4.30 8.55 22.77
N PHE A 30 3.90 7.28 22.79
CA PHE A 30 3.78 6.47 23.98
C PHE A 30 4.55 5.17 23.75
N ASN A 31 5.32 4.73 24.74
CA ASN A 31 6.10 3.50 24.66
C ASN A 31 5.61 2.47 25.68
N THR A 32 5.46 1.23 25.21
CA THR A 32 5.36 0.06 26.10
C THR A 32 6.63 -0.77 25.97
N TYR A 33 6.92 -1.51 27.03
CA TYR A 33 8.12 -2.31 27.15
C TYR A 33 7.72 -3.73 27.52
N ALA A 34 8.28 -4.68 26.81
CA ALA A 34 8.15 -6.10 27.08
C ALA A 34 9.53 -6.74 27.11
N ILE A 35 9.70 -7.76 27.94
CA ILE A 35 10.91 -8.60 27.94
C ILE A 35 10.51 -9.95 27.37
N GLU A 36 11.25 -10.43 26.38
CA GLU A 36 11.13 -11.79 25.87
C GLU A 36 12.30 -12.63 26.36
N ILE A 37 12.03 -13.76 27.01
CA ILE A 37 13.02 -14.72 27.49
C ILE A 37 12.68 -16.07 26.90
N ILE A 38 13.58 -16.66 26.10
CA ILE A 38 13.39 -17.99 25.47
C ILE A 38 12.01 -18.08 24.80
N LYS A 39 11.69 -17.10 23.93
CA LYS A 39 10.41 -16.99 23.19
C LYS A 39 9.15 -16.79 24.05
N LYS A 40 9.28 -16.57 25.36
CA LYS A 40 8.17 -16.18 26.25
C LYS A 40 8.21 -14.68 26.49
N LYS A 41 7.14 -13.99 26.09
CA LYS A 41 6.99 -12.54 26.22
C LYS A 41 6.30 -12.17 27.53
N TYR A 42 6.90 -11.24 28.27
CA TYR A 42 6.38 -10.66 29.50
C TYR A 42 6.17 -9.17 29.31
N GLU A 43 4.93 -8.71 29.38
CA GLU A 43 4.58 -7.29 29.24
C GLU A 43 3.55 -6.86 30.26
N ARG A 44 3.60 -5.60 30.68
CA ARG A 44 2.53 -5.02 31.50
C ARG A 44 1.42 -4.55 30.59
N ASN A 45 0.18 -4.88 30.94
CA ASN A 45 -0.97 -4.32 30.26
C ASN A 45 -1.03 -2.82 30.54
N LYS A 46 -0.84 -2.00 29.50
CA LYS A 46 -0.96 -0.54 29.57
C LYS A 46 -2.02 -0.10 28.58
N LYS A 47 -2.94 0.76 29.02
CA LYS A 47 -3.88 1.42 28.12
C LYS A 47 -3.12 2.39 27.23
N ILE A 48 -3.34 2.27 25.92
CA ILE A 48 -2.80 3.20 24.92
C ILE A 48 -3.62 4.49 25.00
N PRO A 49 -3.00 5.66 25.19
CA PRO A 49 -3.71 6.93 25.43
C PRO A 49 -4.17 7.63 24.15
N PHE A 50 -4.02 7.00 22.98
CA PHE A 50 -4.33 7.59 21.68
C PHE A 50 -5.48 6.80 21.03
N GLU A 51 -6.42 7.51 20.44
CA GLU A 51 -7.50 6.92 19.63
C GLU A 51 -6.93 6.37 18.32
N GLU A 52 -6.16 7.21 17.62
CA GLU A 52 -5.53 6.90 16.34
C GLU A 52 -4.01 6.99 16.47
N TYR A 53 -3.30 5.98 15.98
CA TYR A 53 -1.84 5.92 16.11
C TYR A 53 -1.17 4.99 15.11
N ASN A 54 0.08 5.30 14.78
CA ASN A 54 0.99 4.35 14.14
C ASN A 54 1.71 3.52 15.18
N LYS A 55 1.79 2.22 14.97
CA LYS A 55 2.48 1.27 15.85
C LYS A 55 3.77 0.80 15.22
N SER A 56 4.87 0.85 15.97
CA SER A 56 6.17 0.33 15.55
C SER A 56 6.83 -0.47 16.66
N HIS A 57 7.69 -1.41 16.28
CA HIS A 57 8.38 -2.31 17.19
C HIS A 57 9.89 -2.20 17.01
N ARG A 58 10.62 -2.21 18.12
CA ARG A 58 12.07 -2.32 18.15
C ARG A 58 12.45 -3.43 19.12
N GLU A 59 13.26 -4.37 18.65
CA GLU A 59 13.82 -5.44 19.48
C GLU A 59 15.29 -5.18 19.75
N MET A 60 15.73 -5.41 20.98
CA MET A 60 17.12 -5.27 21.39
C MET A 60 17.52 -6.49 22.21
N HIS A 61 18.56 -7.20 21.78
CA HIS A 61 19.16 -8.26 22.59
C HIS A 61 19.87 -7.65 23.79
N LEU A 62 19.57 -8.16 25.00
CA LEU A 62 20.09 -7.58 26.24
C LEU A 62 21.47 -8.12 26.64
N LEU A 63 21.80 -9.34 26.23
CA LEU A 63 23.01 -10.03 26.65
C LEU A 63 23.66 -10.77 25.47
N ASN A 64 24.89 -10.39 25.16
CA ASN A 64 25.73 -11.04 24.16
C ASN A 64 27.09 -11.39 24.78
N PHE A 65 27.59 -12.59 24.54
CA PHE A 65 28.92 -13.04 24.96
C PHE A 65 29.69 -13.50 23.72
N GLY A 66 30.55 -12.63 23.19
CA GLY A 66 31.25 -12.89 21.92
C GLY A 66 30.26 -13.09 20.77
N SER A 67 30.33 -14.25 20.10
CA SER A 67 29.42 -14.63 19.01
C SER A 67 28.07 -15.20 19.50
N TYR A 68 27.93 -15.48 20.81
CA TYR A 68 26.71 -16.04 21.37
C TYR A 68 25.75 -14.93 21.80
N VAL A 69 24.55 -14.93 21.21
CA VAL A 69 23.46 -14.02 21.57
C VAL A 69 22.52 -14.75 22.50
N PHE A 70 22.41 -14.28 23.74
CA PHE A 70 21.51 -14.89 24.71
C PHE A 70 20.05 -14.63 24.27
N PRO A 71 19.14 -15.60 24.44
CA PRO A 71 17.75 -15.48 24.00
C PRO A 71 16.90 -14.61 24.97
N ILE A 72 17.42 -13.45 25.35
CA ILE A 72 16.72 -12.42 26.10
C ILE A 72 16.69 -11.13 25.27
N LYS A 73 15.49 -10.62 25.01
CA LYS A 73 15.25 -9.40 24.25
C LYS A 73 14.40 -8.41 25.03
N LEU A 74 14.70 -7.13 24.88
CA LEU A 74 13.79 -6.04 25.19
C LEU A 74 13.03 -5.67 23.91
N ILE A 75 11.70 -5.70 23.99
CA ILE A 75 10.81 -5.27 22.93
C ILE A 75 10.22 -3.93 23.35
N ILE A 76 10.54 -2.88 22.60
CA ILE A 76 9.98 -1.55 22.76
C ILE A 76 8.91 -1.38 21.69
N THR A 77 7.67 -1.18 22.11
CA THR A 77 6.57 -0.84 21.19
C THR A 77 6.28 0.64 21.31
N ARG A 78 6.39 1.36 20.20
CA ARG A 78 6.14 2.80 20.13
C ARG A 78 4.83 3.04 19.39
N TYR A 79 3.99 3.86 20.01
CA TYR A 79 2.70 4.32 19.51
C TYR A 79 2.84 5.81 19.21
N GLU A 80 2.76 6.23 17.95
CA GLU A 80 2.82 7.64 17.55
C GLU A 80 1.41 8.15 17.28
N GLU A 81 0.97 9.19 17.99
CA GLU A 81 -0.39 9.72 17.87
C GLU A 81 -0.63 10.33 16.49
N LEU A 82 -1.76 9.96 15.90
CA LEU A 82 -2.32 10.54 14.69
C LEU A 82 -3.57 11.32 15.05
N LYS A 83 -3.82 12.41 14.31
CA LYS A 83 -5.10 13.09 14.35
C LYS A 83 -5.72 13.13 12.95
N PRO A 84 -7.02 12.82 12.83
CA PRO A 84 -7.73 13.02 11.59
C PRO A 84 -7.79 14.51 11.27
N LEU A 85 -7.60 14.82 10.01
CA LEU A 85 -7.75 16.14 9.42
C LEU A 85 -8.65 15.98 8.20
N ASP A 86 -9.83 16.57 8.27
CA ASP A 86 -10.72 16.63 7.12
C ASP A 86 -10.10 17.57 6.07
N ILE A 87 -9.89 17.02 4.89
CA ILE A 87 -9.38 17.76 3.74
C ILE A 87 -10.41 17.70 2.61
N ARG A 88 -10.44 18.77 1.81
CA ARG A 88 -11.21 18.81 0.57
C ARG A 88 -10.24 18.94 -0.60
N LEU A 89 -10.20 17.93 -1.45
CA LEU A 89 -9.44 17.96 -2.70
C LEU A 89 -10.14 18.89 -3.70
N ASN A 90 -9.33 19.60 -4.49
CA ASN A 90 -9.84 20.22 -5.70
C ASN A 90 -9.91 19.18 -6.84
N GLU A 91 -10.56 19.55 -7.93
CA GLU A 91 -10.78 18.66 -9.07
C GLU A 91 -9.48 18.16 -9.70
N ASP A 92 -8.50 19.04 -9.91
CA ASP A 92 -7.23 18.68 -10.55
C ASP A 92 -6.42 17.68 -9.73
N VAL A 93 -6.34 17.88 -8.41
CA VAL A 93 -5.66 16.96 -7.49
C VAL A 93 -6.39 15.63 -7.43
N ALA A 94 -7.73 15.63 -7.43
CA ALA A 94 -8.51 14.41 -7.46
C ALA A 94 -8.30 13.63 -8.78
N LYS A 95 -8.25 14.31 -9.93
CA LYS A 95 -7.95 13.71 -11.24
C LYS A 95 -6.53 13.11 -11.28
N ALA A 96 -5.53 13.84 -10.79
CA ALA A 96 -4.15 13.36 -10.76
C ALA A 96 -4.01 12.12 -9.87
N ARG A 97 -4.64 12.12 -8.68
CA ARG A 97 -4.66 10.95 -7.79
C ARG A 97 -5.41 9.77 -8.41
N CYS A 98 -6.49 10.03 -9.14
CA CYS A 98 -7.23 9.02 -9.88
C CYS A 98 -6.36 8.39 -10.98
N GLU A 99 -5.68 9.21 -11.78
CA GLU A 99 -4.75 8.79 -12.84
C GLU A 99 -3.64 7.89 -12.29
N GLU A 100 -2.99 8.31 -11.21
CA GLU A 100 -1.91 7.55 -10.56
C GLU A 100 -2.38 6.15 -10.15
N ARG A 101 -3.55 6.05 -9.51
CA ARG A 101 -4.11 4.77 -9.07
C ARG A 101 -4.55 3.88 -10.23
N LEU A 102 -5.21 4.45 -11.23
CA LEU A 102 -5.63 3.72 -12.43
C LEU A 102 -4.44 3.14 -13.18
N ASN A 103 -3.40 3.94 -13.41
CA ASN A 103 -2.17 3.50 -14.06
C ASN A 103 -1.46 2.41 -13.24
N ALA A 104 -1.39 2.55 -11.91
CA ALA A 104 -0.79 1.54 -11.05
C ALA A 104 -1.54 0.20 -11.12
N ARG A 105 -2.88 0.22 -11.09
CA ARG A 105 -3.71 -1.00 -11.18
C ARG A 105 -3.64 -1.65 -12.55
N ILE A 106 -3.73 -0.87 -13.63
CA ILE A 106 -3.62 -1.39 -15.00
C ILE A 106 -2.26 -2.02 -15.25
N LYS A 107 -1.18 -1.41 -14.76
CA LYS A 107 0.17 -1.98 -14.89
C LYS A 107 0.31 -3.35 -14.24
N MET A 108 -0.49 -3.65 -13.21
CA MET A 108 -0.49 -4.98 -12.58
C MET A 108 -1.26 -6.03 -13.39
N GLN A 109 -2.10 -5.63 -14.35
CA GLN A 109 -2.89 -6.53 -15.19
C GLN A 109 -2.22 -6.82 -16.53
N ILE A 110 -1.50 -5.85 -17.08
CA ILE A 110 -0.83 -5.98 -18.38
C ILE A 110 0.47 -6.77 -18.21
N PRO A 111 0.73 -7.83 -19.02
CA PRO A 111 1.99 -8.56 -19.03
C PRO A 111 3.20 -7.65 -19.28
N GLU A 112 4.35 -7.95 -18.66
CA GLU A 112 5.56 -7.13 -18.82
C GLU A 112 6.10 -7.08 -20.26
N ASP A 113 5.83 -8.11 -21.05
CA ASP A 113 6.21 -8.24 -22.46
C ASP A 113 5.18 -7.67 -23.43
N ALA A 114 4.06 -7.14 -22.94
CA ALA A 114 3.04 -6.49 -23.73
C ALA A 114 3.53 -5.13 -24.28
N VAL A 115 3.15 -4.82 -25.52
CA VAL A 115 3.39 -3.49 -26.12
C VAL A 115 2.09 -2.69 -26.05
N ILE A 116 2.10 -1.58 -25.29
CA ILE A 116 0.96 -0.66 -25.22
C ILE A 116 0.83 0.07 -26.57
N LEU A 117 -0.31 -0.09 -27.22
CA LEU A 117 -0.64 0.55 -28.50
C LEU A 117 -1.33 1.90 -28.27
N GLY A 118 -2.10 2.03 -27.20
CA GLY A 118 -2.78 3.27 -26.85
C GLY A 118 -3.42 3.20 -25.47
N SER A 119 -3.57 4.37 -24.84
CA SER A 119 -4.26 4.52 -23.57
C SER A 119 -5.05 5.81 -23.55
N LYS A 120 -6.24 5.78 -22.96
CA LYS A 120 -7.03 7.00 -22.67
C LYS A 120 -7.66 6.90 -21.29
N ILE A 121 -7.85 8.05 -20.65
CA ILE A 121 -8.61 8.16 -19.41
C ILE A 121 -9.76 9.14 -19.64
N GLU A 122 -10.96 8.72 -19.28
CA GLU A 122 -12.16 9.55 -19.27
C GLU A 122 -12.53 9.89 -17.84
N TYR A 123 -12.81 11.18 -17.58
CA TYR A 123 -13.19 11.65 -16.24
C TYR A 123 -14.64 12.12 -16.21
N PHE A 124 -15.34 11.72 -15.16
CA PHE A 124 -16.70 12.11 -14.85
C PHE A 124 -16.69 12.79 -13.48
N VAL A 125 -17.01 14.07 -13.44
CA VAL A 125 -16.97 14.87 -12.21
C VAL A 125 -18.39 15.15 -11.76
N ASN A 126 -18.65 14.92 -10.47
CA ASN A 126 -19.88 15.33 -9.80
C ASN A 126 -19.53 16.22 -8.58
N GLU A 127 -20.54 16.65 -7.81
CA GLU A 127 -20.32 17.55 -6.66
C GLU A 127 -19.47 16.95 -5.52
N LYS A 128 -19.38 15.62 -5.45
CA LYS A 128 -18.77 14.86 -4.35
C LYS A 128 -17.47 14.17 -4.73
N SER A 129 -17.26 13.84 -6.00
CA SER A 129 -16.15 13.00 -6.44
C SER A 129 -15.78 13.18 -7.91
N VAL A 130 -14.60 12.67 -8.25
CA VAL A 130 -14.14 12.43 -9.62
C VAL A 130 -14.08 10.93 -9.86
N MET A 131 -14.76 10.44 -10.89
CA MET A 131 -14.64 9.07 -11.37
C MET A 131 -13.82 9.05 -12.66
N GLY A 132 -12.69 8.35 -12.65
CA GLY A 132 -11.89 8.11 -13.85
C GLY A 132 -12.12 6.70 -14.38
N LYS A 133 -12.14 6.55 -15.71
CA LYS A 133 -12.13 5.26 -16.40
C LYS A 133 -10.97 5.21 -17.39
N ILE A 134 -10.05 4.27 -17.19
CA ILE A 134 -8.92 4.05 -18.09
C ILE A 134 -9.26 2.94 -19.07
N TYR A 135 -8.84 3.12 -20.32
CA TYR A 135 -8.90 2.12 -21.38
C TYR A 135 -7.50 1.98 -21.97
N VAL A 136 -6.96 0.77 -21.98
CA VAL A 136 -5.65 0.47 -22.57
C VAL A 136 -5.77 -0.62 -23.60
N GLU A 137 -5.18 -0.37 -24.76
CA GLU A 137 -5.03 -1.33 -25.85
C GLU A 137 -3.58 -1.80 -25.87
N ALA A 138 -3.38 -3.11 -25.83
CA ALA A 138 -2.06 -3.73 -25.84
C ALA A 138 -1.95 -4.82 -26.91
N LEU A 139 -0.73 -5.07 -27.37
CA LEU A 139 -0.36 -6.21 -28.19
C LEU A 139 0.41 -7.19 -27.32
N GLU A 140 -0.09 -8.42 -27.22
CA GLU A 140 0.41 -9.41 -26.27
C GLU A 140 0.64 -10.75 -26.92
N ASN A 141 1.65 -11.47 -26.46
CA ASN A 141 1.87 -12.84 -26.88
C ASN A 141 0.96 -13.79 -26.09
N ILE A 142 -0.07 -14.30 -26.77
CA ILE A 142 -1.02 -15.28 -26.23
C ILE A 142 -0.63 -16.73 -26.61
N GLY A 143 0.55 -16.94 -27.18
CA GLY A 143 1.05 -18.26 -27.55
C GLY A 143 1.24 -19.15 -26.33
N THR A 144 0.42 -20.19 -26.19
CA THR A 144 0.56 -21.17 -25.10
C THR A 144 1.62 -22.22 -25.43
N LYS A 145 2.48 -22.54 -24.46
CA LYS A 145 3.41 -23.69 -24.56
C LYS A 145 2.62 -24.98 -24.37
N ALA A 146 2.18 -25.61 -25.46
CA ALA A 146 1.72 -27.00 -25.40
C ALA A 146 2.92 -27.91 -25.10
N LYS A 147 2.94 -28.57 -23.93
CA LYS A 147 3.82 -29.72 -23.71
C LYS A 147 3.30 -30.86 -24.57
N ILE A 148 4.06 -31.22 -25.59
CA ILE A 148 3.88 -32.48 -26.29
C ILE A 148 4.53 -33.55 -25.39
N ASN A 149 3.72 -34.45 -24.84
CA ASN A 149 4.19 -35.67 -24.15
C ASN A 149 4.55 -36.74 -25.18
#